data_AF-A0A7W1N017-F1
#
_entry.id   AF-A0A7W1N017-F1
#
_cell.length_a   1.000
_cell.length_b   1.000
_cell.length_c   1.000
_cell.angle_alpha   90.00
_cell.angle_beta   90.00
_cell.angle_gamma   90.00
#
_symmetry.space_group_name_H-M   'P 1'
#
loop_
_entity.id
_entity.type
_entity.pdbx_description
1 polymer ?
#
loop_
_entity_poly.entity_id
_entity_poly.type
_entity_poly.pdbx_seq_one_letter_code
_entity_poly.pdbx_strand_id
1 'polypeptide(L)'
;MGAPLPPSEELLEASGSEQGSENGASPADRFSDTESARTAVNDVLEEMDREFVGLSSVKGRIREIAALLVIDRLREGEGLSSERPTLHMSFTGRPGTGKTTVALKMADILHRLGYVEKGHLVTVTRDELVGQYVGHTAPKTKDVVKAAYG
;
A
#
# COMPACT_ATOMS: atom_id res chain seq x y z
N MET A 1 -12.91 26.99 -49.67
CA MET A 1 -13.84 26.20 -50.50
C MET A 1 -13.08 24.96 -50.94
N GLY A 2 -13.48 23.77 -50.46
CA GLY A 2 -13.05 22.45 -50.97
C GLY A 2 -11.68 21.92 -50.53
N ALA A 3 -11.66 21.03 -49.54
CA ALA A 3 -10.55 20.09 -49.33
C ALA A 3 -10.48 19.06 -50.46
N PRO A 4 -9.33 18.40 -50.66
CA PRO A 4 -9.31 16.96 -50.36
C PRO A 4 -8.00 16.44 -49.71
N LEU A 5 -8.15 15.52 -48.76
CA LEU A 5 -7.17 14.48 -48.38
C LEU A 5 -7.24 13.30 -49.37
N PRO A 6 -6.36 12.27 -49.35
CA PRO A 6 -4.93 12.18 -49.02
C PRO A 6 -4.15 11.49 -50.19
N PRO A 7 -2.91 10.98 -49.99
CA PRO A 7 -2.82 9.52 -49.91
C PRO A 7 -1.86 9.00 -48.82
N SER A 8 -2.11 7.74 -48.46
CA SER A 8 -1.36 6.87 -47.55
C SER A 8 -0.01 6.43 -48.13
N GLU A 9 0.92 6.08 -47.23
CA GLU A 9 2.16 5.28 -47.39
C GLU A 9 3.49 5.99 -47.73
N GLU A 10 4.35 6.08 -46.70
CA GLU A 10 5.80 5.82 -46.73
C GLU A 10 6.24 5.63 -45.25
N LEU A 11 6.27 4.41 -44.73
CA LEU A 11 7.43 3.50 -44.68
C LEU A 11 8.70 4.15 -44.10
N LEU A 12 8.90 4.02 -42.79
CA LEU A 12 10.23 4.09 -42.17
C LEU A 12 10.41 2.86 -41.28
N GLU A 13 11.02 1.85 -41.89
CA GLU A 13 11.71 0.76 -41.21
C GLU A 13 12.90 1.32 -40.44
N ALA A 14 12.94 1.05 -39.14
CA ALA A 14 14.17 1.02 -38.37
C ALA A 14 14.12 -0.21 -37.45
N SER A 15 14.54 -1.33 -38.04
CA SER A 15 14.98 -2.55 -37.38
C SER A 15 16.18 -2.30 -36.47
N GLY A 16 16.28 -3.09 -35.40
CA GLY A 16 17.44 -3.20 -34.51
C GLY A 16 17.04 -2.83 -33.08
N SER A 17 17.08 -3.70 -32.09
CA SER A 17 17.70 -5.02 -31.98
C SER A 17 17.13 -5.70 -30.73
N GLU A 18 17.11 -7.03 -30.76
CA GLU A 18 16.70 -7.94 -29.69
C GLU A 18 17.21 -7.56 -28.30
N GLN A 19 16.33 -7.74 -27.30
CA GLN A 19 16.70 -8.42 -26.07
C GLN A 19 15.44 -8.98 -25.41
N GLY A 20 15.31 -10.30 -25.49
CA GLY A 20 14.34 -11.04 -24.72
C GLY A 20 14.61 -10.90 -23.22
N SER A 21 13.52 -10.88 -22.47
CA SER A 21 13.50 -11.48 -21.15
C SER A 21 12.20 -12.28 -21.07
N GLU A 22 12.28 -13.52 -21.54
CA GLU A 22 11.31 -14.55 -21.20
C GLU A 22 11.39 -14.76 -19.69
N ASN A 23 10.55 -14.06 -18.93
CA ASN A 23 10.45 -14.28 -17.50
C ASN A 23 9.67 -15.58 -17.26
N GLY A 24 10.39 -16.69 -17.43
CA GLY A 24 9.95 -18.07 -17.24
C GLY A 24 9.73 -18.40 -15.76
N ALA A 25 8.64 -17.91 -15.20
CA ALA A 25 8.01 -18.57 -14.06
C ALA A 25 6.93 -19.52 -14.60
N SER A 26 7.04 -20.81 -14.29
CA SER A 26 6.02 -21.80 -14.63
C SER A 26 4.68 -21.35 -14.01
N PRO A 27 3.53 -21.54 -14.67
CA PRO A 27 2.22 -21.23 -14.09
C PRO A 27 2.06 -21.82 -12.67
N ALA A 28 2.60 -23.02 -12.44
CA ALA A 28 2.58 -23.69 -11.14
C ALA A 28 3.33 -22.94 -10.02
N ASP A 29 4.44 -22.25 -10.35
CA ASP A 29 5.23 -21.49 -9.36
C ASP A 29 4.48 -20.21 -8.94
N ARG A 30 3.78 -19.56 -9.88
CA ARG A 30 2.96 -18.36 -9.60
C ARG A 30 1.74 -18.68 -8.73
N PHE A 31 1.13 -19.86 -8.95
CA PHE A 31 0.03 -20.33 -8.11
C PHE A 31 0.51 -20.69 -6.69
N SER A 32 1.72 -21.26 -6.55
CA SER A 32 2.34 -21.54 -5.26
C SER A 32 2.59 -20.26 -4.45
N ASP A 33 3.13 -19.22 -5.10
CA ASP A 33 3.39 -17.93 -4.44
C ASP A 33 2.12 -17.22 -3.98
N THR A 34 1.04 -17.35 -4.76
CA THR A 34 -0.26 -16.75 -4.43
C THR A 34 -0.94 -17.46 -3.26
N GLU A 35 -0.93 -18.80 -3.24
CA GLU A 35 -1.47 -19.58 -2.12
C GLU A 35 -0.66 -19.37 -0.84
N SER A 36 0.66 -19.30 -0.93
CA SER A 36 1.51 -18.98 0.24
C SER A 36 1.20 -17.58 0.78
N ALA A 37 1.01 -16.59 -0.09
CA ALA A 37 0.65 -15.23 0.33
C ALA A 37 -0.75 -15.19 0.98
N ARG A 38 -1.72 -15.92 0.42
CA ARG A 38 -3.07 -16.04 0.97
C ARG A 38 -3.06 -16.66 2.37
N THR A 39 -2.30 -17.73 2.59
CA THR A 39 -2.16 -18.36 3.91
C THR A 39 -1.52 -17.39 4.91
N ALA A 40 -0.42 -16.74 4.55
CA ALA A 40 0.23 -15.77 5.43
C ALA A 40 -0.68 -14.60 5.81
N VAL A 41 -1.48 -14.10 4.85
CA VAL A 41 -2.49 -13.06 5.11
C VAL A 41 -3.57 -13.57 6.07
N ASN A 42 -4.08 -14.78 5.87
CA ASN A 42 -5.09 -15.38 6.75
C ASN A 42 -4.56 -15.54 8.20
N ASP A 43 -3.32 -15.98 8.38
CA ASP A 43 -2.71 -16.13 9.70
C ASP A 43 -2.68 -14.79 10.47
N VAL A 44 -2.31 -13.71 9.78
CA VAL A 44 -2.32 -12.35 10.35
C VAL A 44 -3.74 -11.92 10.73
N LEU A 45 -4.73 -12.22 9.88
CA LEU A 45 -6.13 -11.86 10.14
C LEU A 45 -6.72 -12.64 11.32
N GLU A 46 -6.39 -13.93 11.46
CA GLU A 46 -6.83 -14.74 12.60
C GLU A 46 -6.20 -14.29 13.91
N GLU A 47 -4.92 -13.93 13.90
CA GLU A 47 -4.23 -13.39 15.07
C GLU A 47 -4.83 -12.04 15.48
N MET A 48 -5.09 -11.16 14.51
CA MET A 48 -5.84 -9.93 14.73
C MET A 48 -7.22 -10.21 15.34
N ASP A 49 -7.91 -11.27 14.93
CA ASP A 49 -9.21 -11.58 15.50
C ASP A 49 -9.13 -12.03 16.96
N ARG A 50 -8.09 -12.79 17.31
CA ARG A 50 -7.84 -13.28 18.67
C ARG A 50 -7.36 -12.20 19.63
N GLU A 51 -6.40 -11.38 19.21
CA GLU A 51 -5.76 -10.40 20.10
C GLU A 51 -6.59 -9.12 20.32
N PHE A 52 -7.50 -8.79 19.40
CA PHE A 52 -8.18 -7.51 19.39
C PHE A 52 -9.66 -7.72 19.62
N VAL A 53 -10.10 -7.53 20.85
CA VAL A 53 -11.52 -7.59 21.20
C VAL A 53 -12.21 -6.31 20.71
N GLY A 54 -13.28 -6.48 19.91
CA GLY A 54 -14.04 -5.37 19.33
C GLY A 54 -13.44 -4.85 18.01
N LEU A 55 -13.60 -3.54 17.75
CA LEU A 55 -13.08 -2.87 16.55
C LEU A 55 -13.61 -3.43 15.21
N SER A 56 -14.88 -3.85 15.17
CA SER A 56 -15.50 -4.49 13.99
C SER A 56 -15.32 -3.70 12.69
N SER A 57 -15.47 -2.37 12.72
CA SER A 57 -15.28 -1.50 11.55
C SER A 57 -13.83 -1.50 11.05
N VAL A 58 -12.86 -1.46 11.97
CA VAL A 58 -11.43 -1.48 11.66
C VAL A 58 -11.03 -2.84 11.10
N LYS A 59 -11.45 -3.93 11.75
CA LYS A 59 -11.22 -5.30 11.27
C LYS A 59 -11.83 -5.54 9.89
N GLY A 60 -13.03 -5.01 9.64
CA GLY A 60 -13.66 -5.06 8.32
C GLY A 60 -12.80 -4.40 7.25
N ARG A 61 -12.36 -3.17 7.50
CA ARG A 61 -11.49 -2.42 6.58
C ARG A 61 -10.16 -3.16 6.34
N ILE A 62 -9.54 -3.75 7.36
CA ILE A 62 -8.30 -4.52 7.20
C ILE A 62 -8.51 -5.75 6.32
N ARG A 63 -9.64 -6.45 6.45
CA ARG A 63 -9.95 -7.59 5.58
C ARG A 63 -10.14 -7.16 4.12
N GLU A 64 -10.79 -6.02 3.87
CA GLU A 64 -10.91 -5.45 2.52
C GLU A 64 -9.52 -5.15 1.93
N ILE A 65 -8.65 -4.53 2.73
CA ILE A 65 -7.28 -4.20 2.36
C ILE A 65 -6.47 -5.48 2.08
N ALA A 66 -6.55 -6.47 2.96
CA ALA A 66 -5.90 -7.77 2.79
C ALA A 66 -6.35 -8.49 1.52
N ALA A 67 -7.64 -8.44 1.19
CA ALA A 67 -8.17 -8.99 -0.05
C ALA A 67 -7.62 -8.27 -1.29
N LEU A 68 -7.51 -6.93 -1.23
CA LEU A 68 -6.90 -6.15 -2.31
C LEU A 68 -5.43 -6.50 -2.51
N LEU A 69 -4.67 -6.73 -1.43
CA LEU A 69 -3.27 -7.14 -1.54
C LEU A 69 -3.08 -8.49 -2.23
N VAL A 70 -3.95 -9.47 -1.94
CA VAL A 70 -3.92 -10.76 -2.63
C VAL A 70 -4.21 -10.59 -4.13
N ILE A 71 -5.17 -9.72 -4.47
CA ILE A 71 -5.50 -9.40 -5.87
C ILE A 71 -4.34 -8.66 -6.55
N ASP A 72 -3.71 -7.72 -5.86
CA ASP A 72 -2.57 -6.95 -6.37
C ASP A 72 -1.40 -7.87 -6.67
N ARG A 73 -1.09 -8.83 -5.78
CA ARG A 73 -0.03 -9.81 -6.01
C ARG A 73 -0.33 -10.74 -7.19
N LEU A 74 -1.60 -11.09 -7.39
CA LEU A 74 -2.04 -11.84 -8.58
C LEU A 74 -1.88 -11.01 -9.86
N ARG A 75 -2.19 -9.71 -9.82
CA ARG A 75 -2.04 -8.78 -10.94
C ARG A 75 -0.57 -8.55 -11.30
N GLU A 76 0.29 -8.40 -10.30
CA GLU A 76 1.74 -8.26 -10.50
C GLU A 76 2.32 -9.49 -11.22
N GLY A 77 1.86 -10.70 -10.88
CA GLY A 77 2.24 -11.94 -11.57
C GLY A 77 1.87 -11.98 -13.06
N GLU A 78 0.88 -11.18 -13.48
CA GLU A 78 0.40 -11.03 -14.86
C GLU A 78 0.86 -9.71 -15.50
N GLY A 79 1.74 -8.94 -14.84
CA GLY A 79 2.26 -7.67 -15.34
C GLY A 79 1.23 -6.53 -15.38
N LEU A 80 0.13 -6.64 -14.63
CA LEU A 80 -0.92 -5.63 -14.55
C LEU A 80 -0.65 -4.69 -13.36
N SER A 81 -0.60 -3.37 -13.61
CA SER A 81 -0.47 -2.38 -12.54
C SER A 81 -1.80 -2.16 -11.82
N SER A 82 -1.78 -2.09 -10.49
CA SER A 82 -2.91 -1.63 -9.69
C SER A 82 -2.55 -0.42 -8.84
N GLU A 83 -3.56 0.38 -8.51
CA GLU A 83 -3.41 1.52 -7.61
C GLU A 83 -3.64 1.05 -6.17
N ARG A 84 -2.74 1.44 -5.26
CA ARG A 84 -2.84 1.06 -3.85
C ARG A 84 -4.01 1.82 -3.19
N PRO A 85 -4.90 1.12 -2.45
CA PRO A 85 -5.99 1.77 -1.75
C PRO A 85 -5.49 2.69 -0.63
N THR A 86 -6.27 3.73 -0.31
CA THR A 86 -5.96 4.63 0.82
C THR A 86 -6.24 3.95 2.17
N LEU A 87 -5.30 4.11 3.11
CA LEU A 87 -5.30 3.43 4.43
C LEU A 87 -5.44 4.38 5.62
N HIS A 88 -5.67 5.67 5.38
CA HIS A 88 -5.83 6.63 6.47
C HIS A 88 -7.07 6.33 7.30
N MET A 89 -6.92 6.38 8.62
CA MET A 89 -7.97 6.06 9.59
C MET A 89 -8.01 7.11 10.70
N SER A 90 -9.18 7.28 11.32
CA SER A 90 -9.40 8.19 12.44
C SER A 90 -9.89 7.42 13.65
N PHE A 91 -9.17 7.54 14.77
CA PHE A 91 -9.54 6.93 16.04
C PHE A 91 -10.19 7.97 16.95
N THR A 92 -11.49 7.83 17.19
CA THR A 92 -12.27 8.76 18.03
C THR A 92 -12.73 8.10 19.32
N GLY A 93 -12.85 8.88 20.40
CA GLY A 93 -13.32 8.39 21.70
C GLY A 93 -12.76 9.17 22.89
N ARG A 94 -13.31 8.94 24.08
CA ARG A 94 -12.87 9.60 25.32
C ARG A 94 -11.38 9.33 25.62
N PRO A 95 -10.67 10.23 26.34
CA PRO A 95 -9.32 9.94 26.82
C PRO A 95 -9.27 8.61 27.59
N GLY A 96 -8.18 7.85 27.48
CA GLY A 96 -8.01 6.56 28.17
C GLY A 96 -8.65 5.33 27.50
N THR A 97 -9.36 5.48 26.36
CA THR A 97 -9.98 4.35 25.64
C THR A 97 -9.03 3.55 24.75
N GLY A 98 -7.72 3.56 25.02
CA GLY A 98 -6.73 2.73 24.32
C GLY A 98 -6.44 3.08 22.86
N LYS A 99 -6.84 4.26 22.35
CA LYS A 99 -6.63 4.66 20.94
C LYS A 99 -5.18 4.49 20.46
N THR A 100 -4.22 4.91 21.28
CA THR A 100 -2.79 4.78 20.95
C THR A 100 -2.34 3.32 20.90
N THR A 101 -2.84 2.48 21.82
CA THR A 101 -2.56 1.05 21.84
C THR A 101 -3.09 0.36 20.59
N VAL A 102 -4.30 0.73 20.15
CA VAL A 102 -4.87 0.23 18.89
C VAL A 102 -4.00 0.67 17.71
N ALA A 103 -3.59 1.95 17.64
CA ALA A 103 -2.75 2.45 16.58
C ALA A 103 -1.38 1.72 16.49
N LEU A 104 -0.78 1.39 17.63
CA LEU A 104 0.50 0.66 17.67
C LEU A 104 0.34 -0.74 17.07
N LYS A 105 -0.67 -1.46 17.53
CA LYS A 105 -0.96 -2.80 17.04
C LYS A 105 -1.38 -2.80 15.56
N MET A 106 -2.06 -1.74 15.10
CA MET A 106 -2.39 -1.53 13.69
C MET A 106 -1.16 -1.38 12.80
N ALA A 107 -0.12 -0.69 13.27
CA ALA A 107 1.13 -0.54 12.53
C ALA A 107 1.81 -1.91 12.30
N ASP A 108 1.78 -2.79 13.30
CA ASP A 108 2.31 -4.15 13.18
C ASP A 108 1.52 -4.99 12.15
N ILE A 109 0.18 -4.97 12.21
CA ILE A 109 -0.66 -5.68 11.23
C ILE A 109 -0.36 -5.20 9.81
N LEU A 110 -0.34 -3.89 9.57
CA LEU A 110 -0.09 -3.33 8.24
C LEU A 110 1.31 -3.69 7.73
N HIS A 111 2.30 -3.79 8.62
CA HIS A 111 3.64 -4.21 8.27
C HIS A 111 3.69 -5.70 7.91
N ARG A 112 3.04 -6.56 8.70
CA ARG A 112 2.97 -8.00 8.42
C ARG A 112 2.20 -8.33 7.14
N LEU A 113 1.22 -7.50 6.78
CA LEU A 113 0.54 -7.57 5.50
C LEU A 113 1.38 -7.01 4.33
N GLY A 114 2.52 -6.36 4.58
CA GLY A 114 3.39 -5.79 3.55
C GLY A 114 2.92 -4.44 3.00
N TYR A 115 1.97 -3.77 3.66
CA TYR A 115 1.47 -2.46 3.23
C TYR A 115 2.36 -1.30 3.65
N VAL A 116 3.10 -1.45 4.75
CA VAL A 116 4.09 -0.47 5.21
C VAL A 116 5.45 -1.15 5.37
N GLU A 117 6.52 -0.43 5.02
CA GLU A 117 7.88 -0.98 5.05
C GLU A 117 8.40 -1.24 6.48
N LYS A 118 7.94 -0.45 7.45
CA LYS A 118 8.36 -0.54 8.85
C LYS A 118 7.15 -0.58 9.78
N GLY A 119 7.05 -1.60 10.63
CA GLY A 119 5.99 -1.78 11.63
C GLY A 119 6.15 -0.90 12.87
N HIS A 120 6.49 0.37 12.69
CA HIS A 120 6.69 1.33 13.77
C HIS A 120 5.64 2.43 13.74
N LEU A 121 5.35 2.99 14.91
CA LEU A 121 4.39 4.08 15.07
C LEU A 121 5.11 5.34 15.55
N VAL A 122 5.02 6.42 14.76
CA VAL A 122 5.44 7.76 15.19
C VAL A 122 4.22 8.49 15.74
N THR A 123 4.15 8.63 17.06
CA THR A 123 3.09 9.40 17.72
C THR A 123 3.46 10.87 17.74
N VAL A 124 2.58 11.72 17.22
CA VAL A 124 2.85 13.15 17.09
C VAL A 124 1.71 13.96 17.67
N THR A 125 2.04 15.03 18.38
CA THR A 125 1.09 16.02 18.90
C THR A 125 1.11 17.32 18.09
N ARG A 126 0.14 18.20 18.31
CA ARG A 126 0.07 19.50 17.61
C ARG A 126 1.36 20.30 17.74
N ASP A 127 1.94 20.31 18.95
CA ASP A 127 3.10 21.15 19.26
C ASP A 127 4.37 20.65 18.56
N GLU A 128 4.41 19.40 18.13
CA GLU A 128 5.50 18.80 17.36
C GLU A 128 5.38 19.08 15.86
N LEU A 129 4.19 19.45 15.37
CA LEU A 129 3.99 19.81 13.96
C LEU A 129 4.07 21.32 13.72
N VAL A 130 3.74 22.14 14.71
CA VAL A 130 3.64 23.59 14.55
C VAL A 130 4.89 24.29 15.10
N GLY A 131 5.46 25.20 14.30
CA GLY A 131 6.59 26.05 14.70
C GLY A 131 6.12 27.28 15.47
N GLN A 132 6.96 27.77 16.39
CA GLN A 132 6.67 28.99 17.16
C GLN A 132 6.73 30.27 16.30
N TYR A 133 7.49 30.24 15.20
CA TYR A 133 7.74 31.37 14.32
C TYR A 133 7.29 31.08 12.89
N VAL A 134 6.98 32.13 12.13
CA VAL A 134 6.62 32.03 10.71
C VAL A 134 7.75 31.34 9.95
N GLY A 135 7.39 30.40 9.08
CA GLY A 135 8.35 29.61 8.30
C GLY A 135 8.89 28.36 8.99
N HIS A 136 8.68 28.17 10.30
CA HIS A 136 9.21 27.00 11.03
C HIS A 136 8.29 25.77 10.99
N THR A 137 7.01 25.90 10.63
CA THR A 137 6.07 24.78 10.56
C THR A 137 6.39 23.82 9.40
N ALA A 138 6.72 24.35 8.22
CA ALA A 138 6.98 23.53 7.04
C ALA A 138 8.17 22.55 7.20
N PRO A 139 9.37 22.97 7.69
CA PRO A 139 10.45 22.03 7.92
C PRO A 139 10.11 21.03 9.03
N LYS A 140 9.48 21.48 10.12
CA LYS A 140 9.13 20.63 11.27
C LYS A 140 8.20 19.49 10.89
N THR A 141 7.14 19.76 10.13
CA THR A 141 6.24 18.71 9.61
C THR A 141 6.96 17.76 8.65
N LYS A 142 7.84 18.27 7.77
CA LYS A 142 8.59 17.42 6.84
C LYS A 142 9.51 16.45 7.57
N ASP A 143 10.20 16.91 8.61
CA ASP A 143 11.12 16.07 9.38
C ASP A 143 10.39 14.94 10.10
N VAL A 144 9.22 15.23 10.68
CA VAL A 144 8.37 14.22 11.33
C VAL A 144 7.83 13.21 10.31
N VAL A 145 7.35 13.67 9.16
CA VAL A 145 6.89 12.78 8.08
C VAL A 145 8.04 11.90 7.58
N LYS A 146 9.24 12.46 7.41
CA LYS A 146 10.43 11.71 7.00
C LYS A 146 10.80 10.63 8.03
N ALA A 147 10.72 10.95 9.32
CA ALA A 147 10.95 9.99 10.39
C ALA A 147 9.95 8.82 10.35
N ALA A 148 8.70 9.06 9.92
CA ALA A 148 7.69 8.03 9.78
C ALA A 148 7.82 7.18 8.50
N TYR A 149 8.39 7.73 7.43
CA TYR A 149 8.71 6.96 6.20
C TYR A 149 9.85 5.97 6.45
N GLY A 150 10.90 6.42 7.14
CA GLY A 150 12.03 5.58 7.52
C GLY A 150 13.37 6.01 6.95
#